data_AF-A0A8K0NTG5-F1
#
_entry.id   AF-A0A8K0NTG5-F1
#
_cell.length_a   1.000
_cell.length_b   1.000
_cell.length_c   1.000
_cell.angle_alpha   90.00
_cell.angle_beta   90.00
_cell.angle_gamma   90.00
#
_symmetry.space_group_name_H-M   'P 1'
#
loop_
_entity.id
_entity.type
_entity.pdbx_description
1 polymer ?
#
loop_
_entity_poly.entity_id
_entity_poly.type
_entity_poly.pdbx_seq_one_letter_code
_entity_poly.pdbx_strand_id
1 'polypeptide(L)'
;MNRTILSARPAVAAVRQQARRTLVTSSPVRGAAGHDAHGHGAQAEDPNVYTKESFMNPTWRNTLIAGTLSYLAYSFLPTPPSTPTSPSSSSTYNQPAEDLPYLSKLLARITTPAEEWKRRNAKHLEQTVRSAEDRLLFQEAERPRVYRMKNPAYFDTLPPHRRPVGDDVNLSDLVVKNDPALPEIRQ
;
A
#
# COMPACT_ATOMS: atom_id res chain seq x y z
N MET A 1 21.38 46.13 -26.71
CA MET A 1 21.70 45.44 -25.43
C MET A 1 20.81 44.22 -25.36
N ASN A 2 21.35 43.04 -25.70
CA ASN A 2 20.60 41.80 -25.84
C ASN A 2 20.71 41.00 -24.54
N ARG A 3 19.59 40.67 -23.88
CA ARG A 3 19.56 39.80 -22.70
C ARG A 3 18.98 38.44 -23.10
N THR A 4 19.85 37.45 -23.20
CA THR A 4 19.54 36.03 -23.34
C THR A 4 19.04 35.46 -22.01
N ILE A 5 17.88 34.81 -22.02
CA ILE A 5 17.33 34.09 -20.87
C ILE A 5 17.75 32.62 -21.03
N LEU A 6 18.72 32.17 -20.22
CA LEU A 6 19.11 30.76 -20.15
C LEU A 6 18.10 29.99 -19.29
N SER A 7 17.34 29.12 -19.96
CA SER A 7 16.46 28.12 -19.35
C SER A 7 17.30 26.98 -18.78
N ALA A 8 17.33 26.83 -17.45
CA ALA A 8 17.96 25.71 -16.76
C ALA A 8 16.96 24.55 -16.66
N ARG A 9 17.21 23.46 -17.40
CA ARG A 9 16.48 22.18 -17.27
C ARG A 9 17.10 21.37 -16.14
N PRO A 10 16.32 20.75 -15.23
CA PRO A 10 16.88 19.83 -14.24
C PRO A 10 17.31 18.53 -14.91
N ALA A 11 18.57 18.14 -14.72
CA ALA A 11 19.11 16.85 -15.12
C ALA A 11 18.56 15.75 -14.20
N VAL A 12 17.83 14.79 -14.78
CA VAL A 12 17.39 13.58 -14.07
C VAL A 12 18.60 12.68 -13.87
N ALA A 13 19.02 12.51 -12.62
CA ALA A 13 20.07 11.56 -12.25
C ALA A 13 19.54 10.13 -12.44
N ALA A 14 20.05 9.43 -13.45
CA ALA A 14 19.81 8.01 -13.63
C ALA A 14 20.53 7.22 -12.53
N VAL A 15 19.78 6.73 -11.54
CA VAL A 15 20.29 5.80 -10.53
C VAL A 15 20.59 4.47 -11.20
N ARG A 16 21.88 4.16 -11.27
CA ARG A 16 22.44 2.91 -11.79
C ARG A 16 22.07 1.78 -10.82
N GLN A 17 21.13 0.91 -11.21
CA GLN A 17 20.79 -0.28 -10.44
C GLN A 17 22.00 -1.23 -10.41
N GLN A 18 22.65 -1.32 -9.25
CA GLN A 18 23.73 -2.26 -9.00
C GLN A 18 23.16 -3.66 -8.70
N ALA A 19 23.62 -4.62 -9.51
CA ALA A 19 23.70 -6.07 -9.29
C ALA A 19 22.79 -6.71 -8.23
N ARG A 20 21.81 -7.48 -8.72
CA ARG A 20 21.14 -8.54 -7.94
C ARG A 20 22.21 -9.55 -7.48
N ARG A 21 22.50 -9.59 -6.18
CA ARG A 21 23.20 -10.73 -5.57
C ARG A 21 22.23 -11.91 -5.56
N THR A 22 22.44 -12.87 -6.46
CA THR A 22 21.75 -14.15 -6.44
C THR A 22 22.20 -14.92 -5.20
N LEU A 23 21.23 -15.36 -4.39
CA LEU A 23 21.49 -16.32 -3.32
C LEU A 23 21.82 -17.66 -3.99
N VAL A 24 23.11 -17.97 -4.08
CA VAL A 24 23.58 -19.30 -4.46
C VAL A 24 23.28 -20.22 -3.28
N THR A 25 22.26 -21.06 -3.44
CA THR A 25 22.01 -22.19 -2.54
C THR A 25 23.05 -23.26 -2.85
N SER A 26 24.13 -23.31 -2.06
CA SER A 26 25.05 -24.44 -2.08
C SER A 26 24.35 -25.64 -1.44
N SER A 27 23.97 -26.64 -2.25
CA SER A 27 23.56 -27.94 -1.75
C SER A 27 24.75 -28.58 -1.01
N PRO A 28 24.56 -29.18 0.18
CA PRO A 28 25.64 -29.89 0.85
C PRO A 28 26.02 -31.12 0.02
N VAL A 29 27.20 -31.07 -0.60
CA VAL A 29 27.88 -32.27 -1.12
C VAL A 29 28.12 -33.19 0.08
N ARG A 30 27.43 -34.33 0.09
CA ARG A 30 27.76 -35.42 1.02
C ARG A 30 29.16 -35.92 0.65
N GLY A 31 30.15 -35.55 1.46
CA GLY A 31 31.45 -36.19 1.45
C GLY A 31 31.27 -37.68 1.75
N ALA A 32 31.44 -38.51 0.73
CA ALA A 32 31.62 -39.94 0.92
C ALA A 32 33.04 -40.14 1.48
N ALA A 33 33.10 -40.37 2.79
CA ALA A 33 34.21 -41.12 3.38
C ALA A 33 34.27 -42.48 2.67
N GLY A 34 35.50 -42.91 2.35
CA GLY A 34 35.76 -44.03 1.46
C GLY A 34 35.04 -45.32 1.85
N HIS A 35 34.87 -46.17 0.85
CA HIS A 35 35.17 -47.61 0.88
C HIS A 35 34.94 -48.16 -0.54
N ASP A 36 35.98 -48.83 -1.02
CA ASP A 36 36.05 -49.93 -2.00
C ASP A 36 35.33 -49.86 -3.36
N ALA A 37 36.14 -50.19 -4.37
CA ALA A 37 35.74 -50.46 -5.75
C ALA A 37 34.68 -51.56 -5.83
N HIS A 38 33.75 -51.43 -6.79
CA HIS A 38 33.31 -52.43 -7.77
C HIS A 38 31.91 -52.09 -8.32
N GLY A 39 31.76 -52.17 -9.66
CA GLY A 39 30.48 -52.57 -10.28
C GLY A 39 29.59 -51.47 -10.84
N HIS A 40 29.24 -51.62 -12.12
CA HIS A 40 28.40 -50.75 -12.94
C HIS A 40 26.94 -50.61 -12.47
N GLY A 41 26.34 -49.45 -12.71
CA GLY A 41 24.88 -49.29 -12.67
C GLY A 41 24.45 -47.83 -12.65
N ALA A 42 24.34 -47.21 -13.84
CA ALA A 42 23.59 -45.98 -13.99
C ALA A 42 22.11 -46.27 -13.69
N GLN A 43 21.68 -45.98 -12.46
CA GLN A 43 20.29 -46.08 -12.07
C GLN A 43 19.63 -44.75 -12.42
N ALA A 44 18.87 -44.77 -13.51
CA ALA A 44 17.94 -43.72 -13.88
C ALA A 44 17.05 -43.39 -12.67
N GLU A 45 16.91 -42.10 -12.38
CA GLU A 45 15.99 -41.61 -11.37
C GLU A 45 14.55 -41.97 -11.79
N ASP A 46 13.98 -42.98 -11.13
CA ASP A 46 12.58 -43.38 -11.31
C ASP A 46 11.70 -42.52 -10.38
N PRO A 47 10.87 -41.59 -10.89
CA PRO A 47 10.12 -40.64 -10.07
C PRO A 47 8.95 -41.28 -9.29
N ASN A 48 8.74 -42.60 -9.40
CA ASN A 48 7.64 -43.32 -8.75
C ASN A 48 8.04 -44.11 -7.49
N VAL A 49 9.28 -43.95 -7.00
CA VAL A 49 9.68 -44.57 -5.73
C VAL A 49 9.14 -43.72 -4.57
N TYR A 50 7.99 -44.14 -4.02
CA TYR A 50 7.40 -43.56 -2.82
C TYR A 50 8.43 -43.56 -1.67
N THR A 51 8.92 -42.38 -1.28
CA THR A 51 9.73 -42.23 -0.06
C THR A 51 8.84 -42.60 1.12
N LYS A 52 9.26 -43.60 1.91
CA LYS A 52 8.58 -43.89 3.19
C LYS A 52 8.91 -42.75 4.15
N GLU A 53 8.14 -41.67 4.08
CA GLU A 53 8.20 -40.54 5.00
C GLU A 53 7.93 -41.07 6.42
N SER A 54 8.99 -41.29 7.19
CA SER A 54 8.89 -41.67 8.60
C SER A 54 9.15 -40.43 9.46
N PHE A 55 8.36 -40.27 10.52
CA PHE A 55 8.56 -39.21 11.52
C PHE A 55 9.91 -39.32 12.26
N MET A 56 10.67 -40.39 12.03
CA MET A 56 12.03 -40.59 12.55
C MET A 56 13.13 -40.30 11.52
N ASN A 57 12.80 -39.62 10.42
CA ASN A 57 13.81 -39.09 9.52
C ASN A 57 14.71 -38.08 10.26
N PRO A 58 16.01 -37.98 9.91
CA PRO A 58 16.94 -37.05 10.56
C PRO A 58 16.42 -35.62 10.64
N THR A 59 15.65 -35.18 9.64
CA THR A 59 14.99 -33.86 9.63
C THR A 59 13.99 -33.71 10.78
N TRP A 60 13.06 -34.66 10.95
CA TRP A 60 12.04 -34.63 12.02
C TRP A 60 12.64 -34.86 13.41
N ARG A 61 13.66 -35.71 13.51
CA ARG A 61 14.41 -35.87 14.76
C ARG A 61 15.08 -34.57 15.18
N ASN A 62 15.73 -33.87 14.25
CA ASN A 62 16.39 -32.61 14.53
C ASN A 62 15.39 -31.51 14.89
N THR A 63 14.20 -31.46 14.25
CA THR A 63 13.17 -30.47 14.63
C THR A 63 12.58 -30.75 16.01
N LEU A 64 12.35 -32.02 16.39
CA LEU A 64 11.90 -32.39 17.74
C LEU A 64 12.95 -32.06 18.81
N ILE A 65 14.22 -32.35 18.54
CA ILE A 65 15.32 -31.98 19.44
C ILE A 65 15.42 -30.46 19.55
N ALA A 66 15.39 -29.73 18.44
CA ALA A 66 15.45 -28.27 18.46
C ALA A 66 14.26 -27.66 19.23
N GLY A 67 13.04 -28.19 19.03
CA GLY A 67 11.85 -27.74 19.73
C GLY A 67 11.92 -28.00 21.25
N THR A 68 12.32 -29.20 21.66
CA THR A 68 12.48 -29.53 23.09
C THR A 68 13.58 -28.73 23.76
N LEU A 69 14.72 -28.53 23.08
CA LEU A 69 15.83 -27.73 23.59
C LEU A 69 15.45 -26.25 23.69
N SER A 70 14.67 -25.73 22.73
CA SER A 70 14.12 -24.37 22.80
C SER A 70 13.14 -24.18 23.96
N TYR A 71 12.29 -25.17 24.23
CA TYR A 71 11.35 -25.15 25.35
C TYR A 71 12.07 -25.16 26.70
N LEU A 72 13.09 -26.01 26.86
CA LEU A 72 13.92 -26.02 28.06
C LEU A 72 14.74 -24.75 28.20
N ALA A 73 15.24 -24.17 27.12
CA ALA A 73 15.93 -22.88 27.16
C ALA A 73 15.00 -21.75 27.60
N TYR A 74 13.71 -21.79 27.24
CA TYR A 74 12.72 -20.76 27.59
C TYR A 74 12.59 -20.53 29.10
N SER A 75 12.73 -21.57 29.94
CA SER A 75 12.66 -21.41 31.40
C SER A 75 13.88 -20.70 32.01
N PHE A 76 15.00 -20.64 31.30
CA PHE A 76 16.22 -19.96 31.73
C PHE A 76 16.34 -18.54 31.17
N LEU A 77 15.40 -18.10 30.34
CA LEU A 77 15.39 -16.71 29.88
C LEU A 77 14.92 -15.79 31.03
N PRO A 78 15.64 -14.68 31.30
CA PRO A 78 15.21 -13.70 32.28
C PRO A 78 13.79 -13.22 31.99
N THR A 79 12.93 -13.26 33.01
CA THR A 79 11.52 -12.87 32.89
C THR A 79 11.44 -11.42 32.41
N PRO A 80 10.71 -11.13 31.34
CA PRO A 80 10.53 -9.75 30.90
C PRO A 80 9.84 -8.95 32.02
N PRO A 81 10.19 -7.65 32.18
CA PRO A 81 9.56 -6.81 33.19
C PRO A 81 8.04 -6.79 32.99
N SER A 82 7.28 -6.82 34.08
CA SER A 82 5.81 -6.89 34.13
C SER A 82 5.08 -5.67 33.57
N THR A 83 5.82 -4.67 33.07
CA THR A 83 5.26 -3.47 32.47
C THR A 83 5.09 -3.71 30.96
N PRO A 84 3.87 -3.59 30.40
CA PRO A 84 3.65 -3.84 28.98
C PRO A 84 4.45 -2.83 28.15
N THR A 85 5.50 -3.30 27.49
CA THR A 85 6.29 -2.50 26.54
C THR A 85 5.56 -2.50 25.19
N SER A 86 4.39 -1.87 25.15
CA SER A 86 3.66 -1.68 23.89
C SER A 86 3.91 -0.26 23.37
N PRO A 87 4.19 -0.11 22.06
CA PRO A 87 4.53 1.18 21.46
C PRO A 87 3.38 2.19 21.48
N SER A 88 2.14 1.75 21.73
CA SER A 88 0.94 2.59 21.70
C SER A 88 0.39 3.00 23.07
N SER A 89 0.78 2.33 24.17
CA SER A 89 0.09 2.49 25.47
C SER A 89 0.99 2.74 26.68
N SER A 90 2.31 2.61 26.54
CA SER A 90 3.22 2.72 27.69
C SER A 90 4.00 4.04 27.69
N SER A 91 3.92 4.79 28.80
CA SER A 91 4.82 5.93 29.07
C SER A 91 6.29 5.50 29.17
N THR A 92 6.52 4.18 29.34
CA THR A 92 7.82 3.52 29.41
C THR A 92 8.57 3.48 28.09
N TYR A 93 7.92 3.65 26.92
CA TYR A 93 8.65 3.70 25.63
C TYR A 93 9.64 4.88 25.55
N ASN A 94 9.42 5.92 26.36
CA ASN A 94 10.31 7.08 26.47
C ASN A 94 11.37 6.93 27.57
N GLN A 95 11.43 5.80 28.29
CA GLN A 95 12.51 5.54 29.24
C GLN A 95 13.82 5.19 28.52
N PRO A 96 14.97 5.52 29.10
CA PRO A 96 16.26 5.21 28.51
C PRO A 96 16.39 3.70 28.26
N ALA A 97 16.85 3.34 27.05
CA ALA A 97 16.99 1.97 26.56
C ALA A 97 18.04 1.10 27.31
N GLU A 98 18.39 1.49 28.52
CA GLU A 98 19.34 0.83 29.42
C GLU A 98 18.66 -0.36 30.13
N ASP A 99 17.39 -0.21 30.55
CA ASP A 99 16.67 -1.22 31.34
C ASP A 99 15.84 -2.22 30.51
N LEU A 100 15.86 -2.09 29.17
CA LEU A 100 15.07 -2.94 28.28
C LEU A 100 15.84 -4.22 27.89
N PRO A 101 15.15 -5.37 27.74
CA PRO A 101 15.77 -6.59 27.24
C PRO A 101 16.36 -6.38 25.84
N TYR A 102 17.43 -7.13 25.52
CA TYR A 102 18.23 -6.92 24.30
C TYR A 102 17.40 -6.83 23.02
N LEU A 103 16.40 -7.73 22.86
CA LEU A 103 15.52 -7.73 21.69
C LEU A 103 14.68 -6.45 21.61
N SER A 104 14.13 -5.96 22.72
CA SER A 104 13.36 -4.71 22.76
C SER A 104 14.25 -3.50 22.47
N LYS A 105 15.50 -3.50 22.94
CA LYS A 105 16.50 -2.46 22.58
C LYS A 105 16.83 -2.46 21.09
N LEU A 106 16.96 -3.65 20.49
CA LEU A 106 17.18 -3.80 19.05
C LEU A 106 15.97 -3.30 18.26
N LEU A 107 14.77 -3.71 18.68
CA LEU A 107 13.52 -3.25 18.05
C LEU A 107 13.40 -1.73 18.15
N ALA A 108 13.60 -1.14 19.33
CA ALA A 108 13.54 0.30 19.53
C ALA A 108 14.52 1.09 18.63
N ARG A 109 15.67 0.51 18.27
CA ARG A 109 16.64 1.11 17.33
C ARG A 109 16.18 1.08 15.87
N ILE A 110 15.42 0.06 15.47
CA ILE A 110 14.99 -0.15 14.08
C ILE A 110 13.62 0.49 13.84
N THR A 111 12.77 0.52 14.86
CA THR A 111 11.42 1.09 14.78
C THR A 111 11.47 2.61 14.86
N THR A 112 10.56 3.25 14.13
CA THR A 112 10.37 4.70 14.22
C THR A 112 9.87 5.13 15.61
N PRO A 113 10.26 6.31 16.10
CA PRO A 113 9.88 6.79 17.42
C PRO A 113 8.37 7.02 17.51
N ALA A 114 7.79 6.81 18.70
CA ALA A 114 6.35 6.94 18.94
C ALA A 114 5.79 8.34 18.59
N GLU A 115 6.58 9.39 18.79
CA GLU A 115 6.19 10.78 18.46
C GLU A 115 5.90 10.97 16.96
N GLU A 116 6.62 10.29 16.07
CA GLU A 116 6.32 10.37 14.65
C GLU A 116 4.97 9.73 14.30
N TRP A 117 4.64 8.62 14.95
CA TRP A 117 3.34 7.96 14.78
C TRP A 117 2.20 8.84 15.29
N LYS A 118 2.40 9.48 16.45
CA LYS A 118 1.44 10.45 16.98
C LYS A 118 1.23 11.62 16.02
N ARG A 119 2.30 12.17 15.44
CA ARG A 119 2.24 13.22 14.43
C ARG A 119 1.51 12.77 13.15
N ARG A 120 1.79 11.56 12.64
CA ARG A 120 1.10 10.98 11.48
C ARG A 120 -0.39 10.79 11.76
N ASN A 121 -0.74 10.25 12.93
CA ASN A 121 -2.13 10.03 13.34
C ASN A 121 -2.89 11.36 13.47
N ALA A 122 -2.27 12.39 14.07
CA ALA A 122 -2.86 13.72 14.16
C ALA A 122 -3.14 14.32 12.76
N LYS A 123 -2.19 14.15 11.82
CA LYS A 123 -2.38 14.60 10.43
C LYS A 123 -3.51 13.84 9.73
N HIS A 124 -3.65 12.54 9.95
CA HIS A 124 -4.76 11.75 9.38
C HIS A 124 -6.11 12.14 9.98
N LEU A 125 -6.15 12.46 11.27
CA LEU A 125 -7.34 13.00 11.93
C LEU A 125 -7.75 14.32 11.27
N GLU A 126 -6.81 15.25 11.10
CA GLU A 126 -7.03 16.54 10.43
C GLU A 126 -7.55 16.37 9.00
N GLN A 127 -6.94 15.50 8.21
CA GLN A 127 -7.38 15.20 6.84
C GLN A 127 -8.80 14.62 6.79
N THR A 128 -9.14 13.79 7.78
CA THR A 128 -10.47 13.17 7.89
C THR A 128 -11.52 14.21 8.24
N VAL A 129 -11.22 15.10 9.19
CA VAL A 129 -12.07 16.22 9.57
C VAL A 129 -12.33 17.12 8.37
N ARG A 130 -11.28 17.54 7.66
CA ARG A 130 -11.41 18.37 6.46
C ARG A 130 -12.26 17.69 5.37
N SER A 131 -12.05 16.39 5.15
CA SER A 131 -12.85 15.64 4.17
C SER A 131 -14.32 15.54 4.58
N ALA A 132 -14.62 15.51 5.89
CA ALA A 132 -15.99 15.50 6.39
C ALA A 132 -16.64 16.88 6.26
N GLU A 133 -15.91 17.96 6.54
CA GLU A 133 -16.35 19.34 6.32
C GLU A 133 -16.65 19.60 4.84
N ASP A 134 -15.76 19.20 3.94
CA ASP A 134 -15.96 19.32 2.50
C ASP A 134 -17.24 18.56 2.07
N ARG A 135 -17.48 17.36 2.61
CA ARG A 135 -18.70 16.60 2.32
C ARG A 135 -19.96 17.30 2.82
N LEU A 136 -19.92 17.90 4.01
CA LEU A 136 -21.04 18.65 4.56
C LEU A 136 -21.34 19.88 3.69
N LEU A 137 -20.31 20.61 3.27
CA LEU A 137 -20.45 21.75 2.37
C LEU A 137 -21.13 21.38 1.04
N PHE A 138 -20.75 20.24 0.45
CA PHE A 138 -21.36 19.78 -0.81
C PHE A 138 -22.73 19.13 -0.64
N GLN A 139 -23.06 18.63 0.56
CA GLN A 139 -24.40 18.11 0.86
C GLN A 139 -25.41 19.24 1.07
N GLU A 140 -25.00 20.34 1.72
CA GLU A 140 -25.83 21.53 1.91
C GLU A 140 -25.97 22.36 0.63
N ALA A 141 -25.00 22.26 -0.29
CA ALA A 141 -25.09 22.90 -1.58
C ALA A 141 -26.15 22.22 -2.46
N GLU A 142 -27.37 22.73 -2.43
CA GLU A 142 -28.38 22.37 -3.42
C GLU A 142 -27.90 22.77 -4.83
N ARG A 143 -28.01 21.84 -5.80
CA ARG A 143 -27.84 22.21 -7.20
C ARG A 143 -28.89 23.27 -7.55
N PRO A 144 -28.52 24.37 -8.23
CA PRO A 144 -29.53 25.33 -8.68
C PRO A 144 -30.60 24.57 -9.48
N ARG A 145 -31.86 24.83 -9.16
CA ARG A 145 -32.99 24.14 -9.80
C ARG A 145 -33.02 24.48 -11.28
N VAL A 146 -32.52 23.59 -12.13
CA VAL A 146 -32.56 23.74 -13.58
C VAL A 146 -33.96 23.37 -14.08
N TYR A 147 -34.73 24.36 -14.53
CA TYR A 147 -35.97 24.09 -15.24
C TYR A 147 -35.64 23.58 -16.64
N ARG A 148 -35.99 22.32 -16.90
CA ARG A 148 -35.86 21.73 -18.24
C ARG A 148 -37.14 22.02 -19.01
N MET A 149 -37.07 22.95 -19.96
CA MET A 149 -38.14 23.12 -20.94
C MET A 149 -38.09 21.97 -21.95
N LYS A 150 -39.26 21.41 -22.28
CA LYS A 150 -39.38 20.34 -23.29
C LYS A 150 -38.94 20.81 -24.68
N ASN A 151 -39.24 22.07 -25.00
CA ASN A 151 -38.97 22.68 -26.31
C ASN A 151 -38.27 24.03 -26.11
N PRO A 152 -36.93 24.10 -26.22
CA PRO A 152 -36.20 25.39 -26.15
C PRO A 152 -36.51 26.28 -27.36
N ALA A 153 -36.94 25.71 -28.49
CA ALA A 153 -37.31 26.46 -29.69
C ALA A 153 -38.54 27.39 -29.53
N TYR A 154 -39.25 27.33 -28.39
CA TYR A 154 -40.36 28.24 -28.12
C TYR A 154 -39.91 29.70 -28.00
N PHE A 155 -38.66 29.96 -27.59
CA PHE A 155 -38.12 31.32 -27.46
C PHE A 155 -38.02 32.04 -28.82
N ASP A 156 -37.80 31.30 -29.90
CA ASP A 156 -37.54 31.87 -31.23
C ASP A 156 -38.79 31.92 -32.13
N THR A 157 -39.88 31.23 -31.75
CA THR A 157 -41.05 31.02 -32.62
C THR A 157 -42.21 31.98 -32.40
N LEU A 158 -42.07 32.95 -31.49
CA LEU A 158 -43.12 33.93 -31.20
C LEU A 158 -43.26 34.95 -32.35
N PRO A 159 -44.48 35.13 -32.91
CA PRO A 159 -44.71 36.04 -34.02
C PRO A 159 -44.39 37.48 -33.63
N PRO A 160 -43.73 38.27 -34.50
CA PRO A 160 -43.27 39.62 -34.18
C PRO A 160 -44.41 40.64 -34.02
N HIS A 161 -45.62 40.33 -34.50
CA HIS A 161 -46.69 41.31 -34.70
C HIS A 161 -47.85 41.21 -33.68
N ARG A 162 -47.72 40.43 -32.62
CA ARG A 162 -48.74 40.28 -31.55
C ARG A 162 -48.14 40.09 -30.15
N ARG A 163 -47.04 40.79 -29.83
CA ARG A 163 -46.50 40.78 -28.46
C ARG A 163 -47.09 41.92 -27.64
N PRO A 164 -47.60 41.67 -26.43
CA PRO A 164 -47.94 42.76 -25.53
C PRO A 164 -46.68 43.53 -25.15
N VAL A 165 -46.82 44.84 -24.95
CA VAL A 165 -45.71 45.68 -24.48
C VAL A 165 -45.23 45.19 -23.11
N GLY A 166 -43.93 44.91 -22.99
CA GLY A 166 -43.31 44.40 -21.76
C GLY A 166 -43.11 42.87 -21.69
N ASP A 167 -43.52 42.12 -22.72
CA ASP A 167 -43.33 40.66 -22.78
C ASP A 167 -41.95 40.24 -23.34
N ASP A 168 -41.18 41.20 -23.84
CA ASP A 168 -39.84 40.97 -24.37
C ASP A 168 -38.82 40.88 -23.22
N VAL A 169 -38.44 39.65 -22.87
CA VAL A 169 -37.35 39.38 -21.93
C VAL A 169 -36.02 39.42 -22.70
N ASN A 170 -35.01 40.11 -22.17
CA ASN A 170 -33.68 40.09 -22.76
C ASN A 170 -33.04 38.70 -22.54
N LEU A 171 -32.88 37.93 -23.63
CA LEU A 171 -32.31 36.58 -23.62
C LEU A 171 -30.83 36.54 -24.05
N SER A 172 -30.14 37.68 -24.12
CA SER A 172 -28.75 37.74 -24.61
C SER A 172 -27.75 36.94 -23.78
N ASP A 173 -28.08 36.62 -22.52
CA ASP A 173 -27.24 35.86 -21.59
C ASP A 173 -27.72 34.39 -21.41
N LEU A 174 -28.70 33.94 -22.20
CA LEU A 174 -29.24 32.60 -22.10
C LEU A 174 -28.29 31.57 -22.74
N VAL A 175 -27.64 30.74 -21.92
CA VAL A 175 -26.84 29.60 -22.40
C VAL A 175 -27.68 28.33 -22.42
N VAL A 176 -28.11 27.91 -23.61
CA VAL A 176 -28.82 26.63 -23.79
C VAL A 176 -27.82 25.48 -23.77
N LYS A 177 -27.94 24.59 -22.79
CA LYS A 177 -27.15 23.37 -22.73
C LYS A 177 -27.73 22.31 -23.68
N ASN A 178 -27.05 22.08 -24.80
CA ASN A 178 -27.34 20.94 -25.67
C ASN A 178 -26.65 19.69 -25.08
N ASP A 179 -27.40 18.78 -24.46
CA ASP A 179 -26.86 17.48 -24.10
C ASP A 179 -26.64 16.69 -25.41
N PRO A 180 -25.41 16.21 -25.70
CA PRO A 180 -25.16 15.41 -26.91
C PRO A 180 -25.95 14.09 -26.78
N ALA A 181 -26.89 13.89 -27.70
CA ALA A 181 -27.70 12.69 -27.76
C ALA A 181 -26.80 11.45 -27.92
N LEU A 182 -27.13 10.40 -27.18
CA LEU A 182 -26.52 9.07 -27.27
C LEU A 182 -26.50 8.59 -28.74
N PRO A 183 -25.44 7.90 -29.18
CA PRO A 183 -25.33 7.44 -30.57
C PRO A 183 -26.50 6.52 -30.92
N GLU A 184 -27.24 6.86 -31.97
CA GLU A 184 -28.27 6.01 -32.55
C GLU A 184 -27.64 4.66 -32.96
N ILE A 185 -28.09 3.59 -32.33
CA ILE A 185 -27.76 2.22 -32.73
C ILE A 185 -28.54 1.95 -34.03
N ARG A 186 -27.86 2.06 -35.17
CA ARG A 186 -28.35 1.56 -36.46
C ARG A 186 -28.46 0.04 -36.40
N GLN A 187 -29.67 -0.49 -36.62
CA GLN A 187 -29.91 -1.89 -36.94
C GLN A 187 -29.49 -2.21 -38.38
#